data_AF-M3JCE3-F1
#
_entry.id   AF-M3JCE3-F1
#
_cell.length_a   1.000
_cell.length_b   1.000
_cell.length_c   1.000
_cell.angle_alpha   90.00
_cell.angle_beta   90.00
_cell.angle_gamma   90.00
#
_symmetry.space_group_name_H-M   'P 1'
#
loop_
_entity.id
_entity.type
_entity.pdbx_description
1 polymer ?
#
loop_
_entity_poly.entity_id
_entity_poly.type
_entity_poly.pdbx_seq_one_letter_code
_entity_poly.pdbx_strand_id
1 'polypeptide(L)'
;MKNLLDFTLDELKEQLSPPFRAKQIFEWLYKKNATSFDEMLNLPKDLRANLAQEFYLDPLKCVKFEQSADGSIKYLFELKDGLRIESVLLPMKEELSDENGEVARHARYTICVSSQVGCRMGCSFCLTGKSGLTRNLTPGEIVGKILWIKRENKIPYEHRVNVVYMGMGEPLDNLENVSKAIKILKENDGLAIAPRRQTVSTSGLGSQIKKLGEMDLGVLLAISLHAVTNELRSKLMPINNAYKIESVMEAVRGFPIDMRKRVMFEYLVIKDMNDGIRDAKKLVSLLHGIKAKVNLIYFNPHEGSEYGRPNTADMEAFQTYLRDHGVTCTIRQSKGLDISAACGQLKERDNQTSGKTIAKTAK
;
A
#
# COMPACT_ATOMS: atom_id res chain seq x y z
N MET A 1 -3.65 21.75 17.35
CA MET A 1 -4.68 20.70 17.17
C MET A 1 -4.03 19.41 16.72
N LYS A 2 -4.51 18.26 17.23
CA LYS A 2 -4.03 16.91 16.87
C LYS A 2 -4.92 16.32 15.76
N ASN A 3 -4.39 15.41 14.94
CA ASN A 3 -5.24 14.66 14.02
C ASN A 3 -5.95 13.56 14.80
N LEU A 4 -7.28 13.51 14.76
CA LEU A 4 -8.00 12.45 15.46
C LEU A 4 -7.79 11.07 14.82
N LEU A 5 -7.44 11.04 13.52
CA LEU A 5 -7.10 9.80 12.81
C LEU A 5 -5.75 9.20 13.23
N ASP A 6 -4.94 9.89 14.03
CA ASP A 6 -3.68 9.35 14.56
C ASP A 6 -3.88 8.35 15.72
N PHE A 7 -5.10 8.26 16.26
CA PHE A 7 -5.40 7.52 17.49
C PHE A 7 -6.02 6.16 17.19
N THR A 8 -5.55 5.14 17.92
CA THR A 8 -6.28 3.88 18.07
C THR A 8 -7.54 4.09 18.91
N LEU A 9 -8.47 3.15 18.86
CA LEU A 9 -9.69 3.24 19.67
C LEU A 9 -9.37 3.33 21.17
N ASP A 10 -8.39 2.56 21.64
CA ASP A 10 -8.01 2.55 23.06
C ASP A 10 -7.32 3.85 23.48
N GLU A 11 -6.41 4.39 22.67
CA GLU A 11 -5.81 5.70 22.95
C GLU A 11 -6.87 6.82 22.93
N LEU A 12 -7.88 6.75 22.05
CA LEU A 12 -8.95 7.74 22.03
C LEU A 12 -9.86 7.62 23.27
N LYS A 13 -10.08 6.40 23.80
CA LYS A 13 -10.79 6.20 25.07
C LYS A 13 -10.09 6.92 26.23
N GLU A 14 -8.75 6.94 26.23
CA GLU A 14 -7.97 7.64 27.26
C GLU A 14 -8.05 9.17 27.14
N GLN A 15 -8.32 9.71 25.95
CA GLN A 15 -8.49 11.15 25.74
C GLN A 15 -9.90 11.65 26.08
N LEU A 16 -10.88 10.78 26.32
CA LEU A 16 -12.29 11.15 26.42
C LEU A 16 -12.93 10.73 27.74
N SER A 17 -13.75 11.62 28.29
CA SER A 17 -14.62 11.33 29.42
C SER A 17 -16.09 11.61 29.05
N PRO A 18 -16.99 10.60 29.08
CA PRO A 18 -16.74 9.20 29.41
C PRO A 18 -16.08 8.41 28.25
N PRO A 19 -15.29 7.35 28.53
CA PRO A 19 -14.51 6.62 27.51
C PRO A 19 -15.34 6.01 26.37
N PHE A 20 -16.60 5.65 26.63
CA PHE A 20 -17.47 5.04 25.60
C PHE A 20 -17.73 5.97 24.40
N ARG A 21 -17.52 7.29 24.56
CA ARG A 21 -17.65 8.27 23.46
C ARG A 21 -16.66 8.00 22.32
N ALA A 22 -15.51 7.41 22.61
CA ALA A 22 -14.53 7.04 21.59
C ALA A 22 -15.12 6.12 20.52
N LYS A 23 -15.93 5.13 20.93
CA LYS A 23 -16.61 4.21 20.01
C LYS A 23 -17.60 4.95 19.12
N GLN A 24 -18.40 5.86 19.68
CA GLN A 24 -19.35 6.65 18.90
C GLN A 24 -18.64 7.52 17.85
N ILE A 25 -17.52 8.15 18.22
CA ILE A 25 -16.70 8.94 17.31
C ILE A 25 -16.13 8.05 16.20
N PHE A 26 -15.58 6.88 16.54
CA PHE A 26 -15.08 5.91 15.54
C PHE A 26 -16.16 5.53 14.53
N GLU A 27 -17.38 5.23 14.98
CA GLU A 27 -18.48 4.89 14.07
C GLU A 27 -18.83 6.04 13.13
N TRP A 28 -18.82 7.28 13.61
CA TRP A 28 -19.05 8.45 12.75
C TRP A 28 -17.97 8.61 11.70
N LEU A 29 -16.70 8.46 12.07
CA LEU A 29 -15.59 8.64 11.14
C LEU A 29 -15.54 7.54 10.09
N TYR A 30 -15.61 6.28 10.52
CA TYR A 30 -15.26 5.14 9.69
C TYR A 30 -16.46 4.43 9.06
N LYS A 31 -17.62 4.43 9.72
CA LYS A 31 -18.86 3.82 9.17
C LYS A 31 -19.72 4.86 8.46
N LYS A 32 -19.83 6.07 9.02
CA LYS A 32 -20.71 7.13 8.50
C LYS A 32 -20.00 8.18 7.66
N ASN A 33 -18.67 8.12 7.54
CA ASN A 33 -17.84 9.05 6.76
C ASN A 33 -17.98 10.53 7.17
N ALA A 34 -18.22 10.80 8.45
CA ALA A 34 -18.35 12.15 8.96
C ALA A 34 -17.10 12.99 8.66
N THR A 35 -17.32 14.22 8.18
CA THR A 35 -16.24 15.17 7.83
C THR A 35 -16.09 16.29 8.84
N SER A 36 -17.06 16.44 9.74
CA SER A 36 -17.06 17.43 10.80
C SER A 36 -17.57 16.83 12.11
N PHE A 37 -17.17 17.42 13.24
CA PHE A 37 -17.72 17.03 14.54
C PHE A 37 -19.20 17.36 14.66
N ASP A 38 -19.69 18.38 13.95
CA ASP A 38 -21.09 18.79 13.97
C ASP A 38 -22.05 17.72 13.47
N GLU A 39 -21.61 16.88 12.52
CA GLU A 39 -22.39 15.74 12.01
C GLU A 39 -22.65 14.66 13.07
N MET A 40 -21.88 14.64 14.17
CA MET A 40 -21.94 13.58 15.18
C MET A 40 -23.11 13.76 16.15
N LEU A 41 -24.35 13.67 15.65
CA LEU A 41 -25.57 14.08 16.36
C LEU A 41 -25.89 13.30 17.66
N ASN A 42 -25.27 12.14 17.87
CA ASN A 42 -25.40 11.38 19.13
C ASN A 42 -24.39 11.83 20.22
N LEU A 43 -23.58 12.84 19.92
CA LEU A 43 -22.66 13.49 20.87
C LEU A 43 -23.28 14.79 21.39
N PRO A 44 -23.13 15.10 22.70
CA PRO A 44 -23.52 16.40 23.25
C PRO A 44 -22.87 17.56 22.49
N LYS A 45 -23.58 18.69 22.39
CA LYS A 45 -23.09 19.89 21.69
C LYS A 45 -21.75 20.37 22.24
N ASP A 46 -21.61 20.41 23.56
CA ASP A 46 -20.37 20.86 24.22
C ASP A 46 -19.20 19.93 23.93
N LEU A 47 -19.45 18.61 23.84
CA LEU A 47 -18.41 17.65 23.46
C LEU A 47 -17.96 17.86 22.02
N ARG A 48 -18.88 18.10 21.08
CA ARG A 48 -18.52 18.41 19.68
C ARG A 48 -17.68 19.69 19.58
N ALA A 49 -18.04 20.72 20.35
CA ALA A 49 -17.29 21.97 20.40
C ALA A 49 -15.87 21.77 20.96
N ASN A 50 -15.72 21.03 22.06
CA ASN A 50 -14.40 20.72 22.64
C ASN A 50 -13.52 19.91 21.67
N LEU A 51 -14.10 18.89 21.02
CA LEU A 51 -13.41 18.10 20.01
C LEU A 51 -12.90 18.98 18.85
N ALA A 52 -13.70 19.94 18.38
CA ALA A 52 -13.32 20.85 17.31
C ALA A 52 -12.18 21.83 17.69
N GLN A 53 -11.97 22.09 18.98
CA GLN A 53 -10.86 22.92 19.46
C GLN A 53 -9.54 22.13 19.57
N GLU A 54 -9.63 20.86 19.94
CA GLU A 54 -8.45 20.02 20.19
C GLU A 54 -7.99 19.25 18.95
N PHE A 55 -8.94 18.83 18.11
CA PHE A 55 -8.72 17.87 17.04
C PHE A 55 -9.14 18.39 15.66
N TYR A 56 -8.61 17.76 14.63
CA TYR A 56 -9.11 17.85 13.26
C TYR A 56 -9.27 16.46 12.64
N LEU A 57 -10.08 16.35 11.59
CA LEU A 57 -10.44 15.08 10.95
C LEU A 57 -9.77 14.86 9.58
N ASP A 58 -9.51 15.93 8.82
CA ASP A 58 -8.93 15.83 7.48
C ASP A 58 -7.44 16.21 7.47
N PRO A 59 -6.52 15.23 7.35
CA PRO A 59 -5.07 15.50 7.29
C PRO A 59 -4.56 15.84 5.89
N LEU A 60 -5.40 15.70 4.86
CA LEU A 60 -4.97 15.78 3.48
C LEU A 60 -6.03 16.40 2.58
N LYS A 61 -5.55 17.00 1.49
CA LYS A 61 -6.36 17.56 0.41
C LYS A 61 -5.98 16.90 -0.91
N CYS A 62 -6.94 16.37 -1.65
CA CYS A 62 -6.67 15.94 -3.02
C CYS A 62 -6.48 17.18 -3.90
N VAL A 63 -5.30 17.32 -4.49
CA VAL A 63 -4.97 18.44 -5.38
C VAL A 63 -5.10 18.06 -6.85
N LYS A 64 -4.96 16.77 -7.18
CA LYS A 64 -5.10 16.25 -8.54
C LYS A 64 -5.48 14.77 -8.50
N PHE A 65 -6.23 14.32 -9.49
CA PHE A 65 -6.41 12.90 -9.78
C PHE A 65 -6.29 12.63 -11.28
N GLU A 66 -5.89 11.40 -11.62
CA GLU A 66 -5.76 10.91 -13.00
C GLU A 66 -6.37 9.51 -13.07
N GLN A 67 -7.23 9.26 -14.05
CA GLN A 67 -7.89 7.97 -14.25
C GLN A 67 -7.33 7.27 -15.49
N SER A 68 -6.93 6.01 -15.31
CA SER A 68 -6.44 5.14 -16.35
C SER A 68 -7.58 4.53 -17.17
N ALA A 69 -7.28 4.15 -18.41
CA ALA A 69 -8.17 3.33 -19.22
C ALA A 69 -8.58 2.00 -18.55
N ASP A 70 -7.75 1.45 -17.64
CA ASP A 70 -8.05 0.22 -16.91
C ASP A 70 -8.91 0.41 -15.63
N GLY A 71 -9.38 1.65 -15.42
CA GLY A 71 -10.18 2.06 -14.28
C GLY A 71 -9.38 2.40 -13.02
N SER A 72 -8.05 2.23 -13.01
CA SER A 72 -7.21 2.65 -11.89
C SER A 72 -7.21 4.17 -11.76
N ILE A 73 -7.24 4.68 -10.53
CA ILE A 73 -7.22 6.13 -10.28
C ILE A 73 -6.03 6.46 -9.38
N LYS A 74 -5.17 7.37 -9.85
CA LYS A 74 -4.05 7.90 -9.07
C LYS A 74 -4.44 9.26 -8.50
N TYR A 75 -4.20 9.45 -7.21
CA TYR A 75 -4.48 10.68 -6.48
C TYR A 75 -3.17 11.29 -6.03
N LEU A 76 -3.04 12.61 -6.21
CA LEU A 76 -2.04 13.45 -5.58
C LEU A 76 -2.69 14.16 -4.39
N PHE A 77 -2.17 13.89 -3.20
CA PHE A 77 -2.60 14.52 -1.97
C PHE A 77 -1.55 15.50 -1.47
N GLU A 78 -2.01 16.67 -1.04
CA GLU A 78 -1.23 17.64 -0.29
C GLU A 78 -1.52 17.47 1.20
N LEU A 79 -0.45 17.38 1.99
CA LEU A 79 -0.47 17.24 3.44
C LEU A 79 -0.48 18.63 4.08
N LYS A 80 -0.74 18.71 5.39
CA LYS A 80 -0.85 20.00 6.10
C LYS A 80 0.43 20.85 6.09
N ASP A 81 1.58 20.22 5.89
CA ASP A 81 2.89 20.88 5.76
C ASP A 81 3.23 21.25 4.31
N GLY A 82 2.28 21.11 3.38
CA GLY A 82 2.44 21.45 1.96
C GLY A 82 3.16 20.37 1.13
N LEU A 83 3.68 19.32 1.77
CA LEU A 83 4.30 18.19 1.07
C LEU A 83 3.25 17.36 0.35
N ARG A 84 3.65 16.68 -0.72
CA ARG A 84 2.73 15.86 -1.52
C ARG A 84 3.10 14.39 -1.55
N ILE A 85 2.06 13.56 -1.62
CA ILE A 85 2.17 12.12 -1.74
C ILE A 85 1.12 11.58 -2.71
N GLU A 86 1.40 10.43 -3.29
CA GLU A 86 0.48 9.76 -4.20
C GLU A 86 -0.18 8.54 -3.54
N SER A 87 -1.35 8.14 -4.06
CA SER A 87 -1.98 6.85 -3.78
C SER A 87 -2.81 6.40 -4.97
N VAL A 88 -3.01 5.09 -5.08
CA VAL A 88 -3.68 4.50 -6.25
C VAL A 88 -4.84 3.62 -5.80
N LEU A 89 -6.03 3.85 -6.36
CA LEU A 89 -7.15 2.93 -6.28
C LEU A 89 -7.10 1.99 -7.49
N LEU A 90 -7.07 0.69 -7.24
CA LEU A 90 -6.99 -0.36 -8.25
C LEU A 90 -8.29 -1.18 -8.25
N PRO A 91 -9.10 -1.15 -9.32
CA PRO A 91 -10.20 -2.10 -9.47
C PRO A 91 -9.62 -3.49 -9.78
N MET A 92 -10.00 -4.48 -8.96
CA MET A 92 -9.44 -5.85 -9.04
C MET A 92 -10.43 -6.85 -9.61
N LYS A 93 -11.70 -6.74 -9.26
CA LYS A 93 -12.79 -7.58 -9.79
C LYS A 93 -14.05 -6.74 -9.87
N GLU A 94 -14.78 -6.91 -10.95
CA GLU A 94 -16.10 -6.30 -11.12
C GLU A 94 -17.15 -7.03 -10.29
N GLU A 95 -18.23 -6.29 -10.04
CA GLU A 95 -19.45 -6.83 -9.47
C GLU A 95 -20.06 -7.86 -10.42
N LEU A 96 -20.53 -8.96 -9.86
CA LEU A 96 -21.28 -9.96 -10.59
C LEU A 96 -22.62 -10.11 -9.90
N SER A 97 -23.68 -9.92 -10.66
CA SER A 97 -25.04 -10.25 -10.26
C SER A 97 -25.49 -11.53 -10.96
N ASP A 98 -26.38 -12.27 -10.32
CA ASP A 98 -27.01 -13.44 -10.93
C ASP A 98 -28.14 -13.05 -11.89
N GLU A 99 -28.78 -14.05 -12.49
CA GLU A 99 -29.89 -13.90 -13.42
C GLU A 99 -31.14 -13.23 -12.82
N ASN A 100 -31.26 -13.21 -11.48
CA ASN A 100 -32.35 -12.57 -10.76
C ASN A 100 -31.99 -11.13 -10.34
N GLY A 101 -30.78 -10.66 -10.66
CA GLY A 101 -30.27 -9.34 -10.31
C GLY A 101 -29.70 -9.26 -8.89
N GLU A 102 -29.58 -10.37 -8.16
CA GLU A 102 -28.95 -10.38 -6.84
C GLU A 102 -27.43 -10.38 -6.96
N VAL A 103 -26.75 -9.62 -6.09
CA VAL A 103 -25.28 -9.49 -6.12
C VAL A 103 -24.62 -10.78 -5.62
N ALA A 104 -24.24 -11.66 -6.56
CA ALA A 104 -23.47 -12.87 -6.28
C ALA A 104 -22.05 -12.55 -5.78
N ARG A 105 -21.44 -11.45 -6.25
CA ARG A 105 -20.12 -11.00 -5.80
C ARG A 105 -19.93 -9.51 -5.96
N HIS A 106 -19.74 -8.80 -4.85
CA HIS A 106 -19.33 -7.38 -4.89
C HIS A 106 -18.00 -7.15 -5.62
N ALA A 107 -17.89 -5.96 -6.20
CA ALA A 107 -16.63 -5.44 -6.71
C ALA A 107 -15.51 -5.48 -5.65
N ARG A 108 -14.27 -5.69 -6.10
CA ARG A 108 -13.08 -5.73 -5.22
C ARG A 108 -12.12 -4.63 -5.62
N TYR A 109 -11.65 -3.90 -4.62
CA TYR A 109 -10.69 -2.83 -4.78
C TYR A 109 -9.42 -3.10 -3.98
N THR A 110 -8.30 -2.60 -4.46
CA THR A 110 -7.05 -2.51 -3.71
C THR A 110 -6.63 -1.05 -3.66
N ILE A 111 -6.31 -0.54 -2.48
CA ILE A 111 -5.79 0.81 -2.29
C ILE A 111 -4.30 0.69 -1.99
N CYS A 112 -3.49 1.26 -2.87
CA CYS A 112 -2.05 1.37 -2.73
C CYS A 112 -1.73 2.70 -2.02
N VAL A 113 -1.17 2.60 -0.82
CA VAL A 113 -0.90 3.76 0.04
C VAL A 113 0.60 4.00 0.20
N SER A 114 0.97 5.28 0.24
CA SER A 114 2.31 5.73 0.65
C SER A 114 2.49 5.64 2.17
N SER A 115 3.70 5.35 2.62
CA SER A 115 4.11 5.31 4.04
C SER A 115 5.06 6.46 4.42
N GLN A 116 5.69 7.11 3.45
CA GLN A 116 6.64 8.21 3.66
C GLN A 116 6.45 9.28 2.57
N VAL A 117 6.95 10.50 2.83
CA VAL A 117 7.18 11.51 1.78
C VAL A 117 8.58 11.27 1.22
N GLY A 118 8.64 10.69 0.02
CA GLY A 118 9.88 10.18 -0.56
C GLY A 118 10.29 8.81 -0.01
N CYS A 119 11.51 8.36 -0.31
CA CYS A 119 12.05 7.08 0.16
C CYS A 119 13.58 7.09 0.12
N ARG A 120 14.23 6.65 1.22
CA ARG A 120 15.71 6.60 1.32
C ARG A 120 16.36 5.34 0.74
N MET A 121 15.58 4.38 0.23
CA MET A 121 16.11 3.09 -0.22
C MET A 121 16.94 3.17 -1.51
N GLY A 122 16.77 4.23 -2.31
CA GLY A 122 17.61 4.50 -3.48
C GLY A 122 17.50 3.47 -4.60
N CYS A 123 16.39 2.72 -4.68
CA CYS A 123 16.20 1.72 -5.73
C CYS A 123 16.27 2.37 -7.12
N SER A 124 17.20 1.93 -7.97
CA SER A 124 17.54 2.62 -9.23
C SER A 124 16.41 2.59 -10.27
N PHE A 125 15.51 1.63 -10.17
CA PHE A 125 14.31 1.49 -11.00
C PHE A 125 13.09 2.29 -10.48
N CYS A 126 13.18 2.93 -9.31
CA CYS A 126 12.06 3.59 -8.63
C CYS A 126 12.22 5.12 -8.63
N LEU A 127 11.21 5.83 -9.15
CA LEU A 127 11.20 7.30 -9.17
C LEU A 127 11.15 7.92 -7.76
N THR A 128 10.42 7.30 -6.83
CA THR A 128 10.37 7.77 -5.43
C THR A 128 11.75 7.68 -4.77
N GLY A 129 12.50 6.61 -5.05
CA GLY A 129 13.85 6.41 -4.49
C GLY A 129 14.86 7.47 -4.93
N LYS A 130 14.65 8.10 -6.09
CA LYS A 130 15.50 9.20 -6.58
C LYS A 130 15.26 10.53 -5.84
N SER A 131 14.15 10.67 -5.13
CA SER A 131 13.76 11.94 -4.47
C SER A 131 14.29 12.07 -3.04
N GLY A 132 14.98 11.04 -2.52
CA GLY A 132 15.39 10.97 -1.11
C GLY A 132 14.18 10.83 -0.17
N LEU A 133 14.43 10.85 1.14
CA LEU A 133 13.38 10.86 2.16
C LEU A 133 13.27 12.25 2.79
N THR A 134 12.06 12.77 2.86
CA THR A 134 11.76 14.00 3.63
C THR A 134 11.32 13.64 5.04
N ARG A 135 10.23 12.87 5.20
CA ARG A 135 9.75 12.41 6.50
C ARG A 135 8.84 11.19 6.42
N ASN A 136 8.60 10.60 7.58
CA ASN A 136 7.58 9.57 7.78
C ASN A 136 6.17 10.19 7.75
N LEU A 137 5.21 9.42 7.26
CA LEU A 137 3.79 9.76 7.43
C LEU A 137 3.29 9.31 8.80
N THR A 138 2.38 10.10 9.37
CA THR A 138 1.68 9.73 10.61
C THR A 138 0.63 8.65 10.34
N PRO A 139 0.11 7.96 11.38
CA PRO A 139 -0.96 6.98 11.20
C PRO A 139 -2.19 7.59 10.54
N GLY A 140 -2.58 8.80 10.96
CA GLY A 140 -3.72 9.52 10.43
C GLY A 140 -3.56 9.98 9.00
N GLU A 141 -2.34 10.33 8.55
CA GLU A 141 -2.08 10.58 7.13
C GLU A 141 -2.21 9.30 6.28
N ILE A 142 -1.85 8.13 6.83
CA ILE A 142 -2.03 6.84 6.15
C ILE A 142 -3.50 6.46 6.09
N VAL A 143 -4.20 6.49 7.22
CA VAL A 143 -5.62 6.15 7.36
C VAL A 143 -6.50 7.11 6.58
N GLY A 144 -6.21 8.41 6.65
CA GLY A 144 -6.95 9.48 5.98
C GLY A 144 -7.04 9.28 4.47
N LYS A 145 -5.99 8.75 3.83
CA LYS A 145 -6.04 8.43 2.40
C LYS A 145 -7.08 7.37 2.07
N ILE A 146 -7.13 6.32 2.89
CA ILE A 146 -8.04 5.18 2.67
C ILE A 146 -9.48 5.65 2.86
N LEU A 147 -9.73 6.42 3.93
CA LEU A 147 -11.02 7.05 4.18
C LEU A 147 -11.45 7.96 3.03
N TRP A 148 -10.57 8.87 2.62
CA TRP A 148 -10.85 9.80 1.54
C TRP A 148 -11.15 9.06 0.24
N ILE A 149 -10.34 8.07 -0.14
CA ILE A 149 -10.52 7.29 -1.38
C ILE A 149 -11.84 6.50 -1.33
N LYS A 150 -12.18 5.85 -0.21
CA LYS A 150 -13.47 5.15 -0.10
C LYS A 150 -14.65 6.11 -0.27
N ARG A 151 -14.60 7.26 0.42
CA ARG A 151 -15.65 8.28 0.39
C ARG A 151 -15.84 8.87 -1.01
N GLU A 152 -14.75 9.33 -1.64
CA GLU A 152 -14.79 9.98 -2.95
C GLU A 152 -15.31 9.03 -4.04
N ASN A 153 -14.92 7.76 -3.99
CA ASN A 153 -15.36 6.75 -4.95
C ASN A 153 -16.67 6.05 -4.57
N LYS A 154 -17.35 6.54 -3.53
CA LYS A 154 -18.60 5.97 -3.01
C LYS A 154 -18.53 4.47 -2.76
N ILE A 155 -17.36 3.97 -2.33
CA ILE A 155 -17.18 2.55 -2.00
C ILE A 155 -17.90 2.31 -0.67
N PRO A 156 -18.97 1.49 -0.64
CA PRO A 156 -19.74 1.24 0.57
C PRO A 156 -18.87 0.76 1.73
N TYR A 157 -19.33 1.01 2.95
CA TYR A 157 -18.62 0.58 4.15
C TYR A 157 -18.39 -0.95 4.14
N GLU A 158 -19.43 -1.70 3.77
CA GLU A 158 -19.51 -3.16 3.70
C GLU A 158 -18.63 -3.74 2.58
N HIS A 159 -18.30 -2.92 1.58
CA HIS A 159 -17.48 -3.35 0.45
C HIS A 159 -16.03 -3.57 0.88
N ARG A 160 -15.54 -4.74 0.49
CA ARG A 160 -14.22 -5.25 0.86
C ARG A 160 -13.14 -4.54 0.04
N VAL A 161 -12.21 -3.89 0.73
CA VAL A 161 -10.99 -3.33 0.15
C VAL A 161 -9.76 -4.08 0.65
N ASN A 162 -8.72 -4.18 -0.17
CA ASN A 162 -7.38 -4.56 0.28
C ASN A 162 -6.52 -3.30 0.38
N VAL A 163 -5.56 -3.30 1.29
CA VAL A 163 -4.59 -2.21 1.45
C VAL A 163 -3.20 -2.79 1.18
N VAL A 164 -2.45 -2.13 0.32
CA VAL A 164 -1.05 -2.49 0.06
C VAL A 164 -0.17 -1.28 0.36
N TYR A 165 0.83 -1.47 1.21
CA TYR A 165 1.83 -0.45 1.54
C TYR A 165 2.96 -0.54 0.49
N MET A 166 2.62 -0.17 -0.74
CA MET A 166 3.48 -0.26 -1.94
C MET A 166 3.52 1.08 -2.71
N GLY A 167 3.06 2.17 -2.08
CA GLY A 167 3.15 3.51 -2.63
C GLY A 167 4.54 4.11 -2.44
N MET A 168 4.60 5.40 -2.12
CA MET A 168 5.86 6.07 -1.80
C MET A 168 6.34 5.67 -0.39
N GLY A 169 7.62 5.33 -0.27
CA GLY A 169 8.28 5.02 1.01
C GLY A 169 8.59 3.55 1.24
N GLU A 170 9.43 3.29 2.25
CA GLU A 170 9.71 1.98 2.81
C GLU A 170 8.88 1.82 4.10
N PRO A 171 7.82 0.99 4.10
CA PRO A 171 6.94 0.84 5.27
C PRO A 171 7.67 0.41 6.55
N LEU A 172 8.71 -0.42 6.45
CA LEU A 172 9.45 -0.88 7.63
C LEU A 172 10.43 0.16 8.20
N ASP A 173 10.79 1.17 7.42
CA ASP A 173 11.51 2.38 7.88
C ASP A 173 10.55 3.37 8.57
N ASN A 174 9.24 3.10 8.51
CA ASN A 174 8.17 3.79 9.23
C ASN A 174 7.29 2.81 10.04
N LEU A 175 7.91 1.76 10.60
CA LEU A 175 7.18 0.61 11.17
C LEU A 175 6.19 1.01 12.27
N GLU A 176 6.54 1.96 13.13
CA GLU A 176 5.68 2.41 14.24
C GLU A 176 4.36 2.99 13.73
N ASN A 177 4.42 3.99 12.86
CA ASN A 177 3.23 4.65 12.32
C ASN A 177 2.42 3.71 11.42
N VAL A 178 3.10 2.90 10.60
CA VAL A 178 2.43 1.89 9.75
C VAL A 178 1.70 0.85 10.61
N SER A 179 2.34 0.35 11.66
CA SER A 179 1.72 -0.61 12.58
C SER A 179 0.50 -0.03 13.29
N LYS A 180 0.58 1.24 13.68
CA LYS A 180 -0.54 1.95 14.30
C LYS A 180 -1.69 2.16 13.32
N ALA A 181 -1.40 2.54 12.07
CA ALA A 181 -2.41 2.60 11.01
C ALA A 181 -3.08 1.23 10.77
N ILE A 182 -2.30 0.14 10.70
CA ILE A 182 -2.84 -1.23 10.58
C ILE A 182 -3.82 -1.54 11.71
N LYS A 183 -3.47 -1.17 12.96
CA LYS A 183 -4.33 -1.35 14.14
C LYS A 183 -5.63 -0.57 14.02
N ILE A 184 -5.57 0.71 13.62
CA ILE A 184 -6.77 1.54 13.40
C ILE A 184 -7.67 0.94 12.32
N LEU A 185 -7.09 0.52 11.19
CA LEU A 185 -7.84 0.00 10.04
C LEU A 185 -8.51 -1.36 10.34
N LYS A 186 -7.93 -2.19 11.22
CA LYS A 186 -8.51 -3.49 11.59
C LYS A 186 -9.66 -3.39 12.59
N GLU A 187 -9.82 -2.25 13.28
CA GLU A 187 -10.85 -2.12 14.32
C GLU A 187 -12.25 -2.40 13.76
N ASN A 188 -12.98 -3.27 14.44
CA ASN A 188 -14.34 -3.67 14.04
C ASN A 188 -15.34 -2.51 14.15
N ASP A 189 -15.09 -1.59 15.09
CA ASP A 189 -15.84 -0.34 15.23
C ASP A 189 -15.33 0.76 14.28
N GLY A 190 -14.21 0.52 13.59
CA GLY A 190 -13.63 1.36 12.54
C GLY A 190 -14.00 0.87 11.14
N LEU A 191 -13.01 0.76 10.24
CA LEU A 191 -13.20 0.29 8.85
C LEU A 191 -13.28 -1.23 8.71
N ALA A 192 -13.01 -1.99 9.77
CA ALA A 192 -13.03 -3.46 9.79
C ALA A 192 -12.20 -4.12 8.66
N ILE A 193 -11.09 -3.50 8.24
CA ILE A 193 -10.20 -4.04 7.21
C ILE A 193 -9.30 -5.08 7.87
N ALA A 194 -9.74 -6.34 7.80
CA ALA A 194 -9.03 -7.48 8.38
C ALA A 194 -7.53 -7.51 8.00
N PRO A 195 -6.61 -7.84 8.92
CA PRO A 195 -5.16 -7.82 8.66
C PRO A 195 -4.72 -8.64 7.45
N ARG A 196 -5.39 -9.77 7.18
CA ARG A 196 -5.15 -10.61 5.98
C ARG A 196 -5.43 -9.92 4.63
N ARG A 197 -6.01 -8.72 4.64
CA ARG A 197 -6.22 -7.86 3.46
C ARG A 197 -5.24 -6.69 3.39
N GLN A 198 -4.33 -6.60 4.36
CA GLN A 198 -3.30 -5.59 4.44
C GLN A 198 -1.96 -6.26 4.12
N THR A 199 -1.27 -5.79 3.09
CA THR A 199 0.04 -6.32 2.67
C THR A 199 1.11 -5.27 2.88
N VAL A 200 2.05 -5.53 3.78
CA VAL A 200 3.23 -4.69 4.00
C VAL A 200 4.33 -5.18 3.07
N SER A 201 4.76 -4.33 2.13
CA SER A 201 5.93 -4.62 1.29
C SER A 201 7.18 -4.01 1.91
N THR A 202 8.33 -4.65 1.70
CA THR A 202 9.62 -4.14 2.16
C THR A 202 10.75 -4.49 1.21
N SER A 203 11.71 -3.58 1.12
CA SER A 203 13.00 -3.76 0.46
C SER A 203 13.99 -4.63 1.25
N GLY A 204 13.58 -5.18 2.40
CA GLY A 204 14.35 -6.22 3.11
C GLY A 204 15.11 -5.73 4.33
N LEU A 205 14.51 -4.86 5.15
CA LEU A 205 15.09 -4.41 6.40
C LEU A 205 15.01 -5.54 7.43
N GLY A 206 16.01 -6.44 7.45
CA GLY A 206 15.97 -7.71 8.17
C GLY A 206 15.57 -7.59 9.65
N SER A 207 16.13 -6.61 10.38
CA SER A 207 15.77 -6.35 11.78
C SER A 207 14.32 -5.89 11.96
N GLN A 208 13.81 -5.07 11.02
CA GLN A 208 12.43 -4.60 11.07
C GLN A 208 11.43 -5.68 10.64
N ILE A 209 11.83 -6.63 9.78
CA ILE A 209 11.01 -7.82 9.48
C ILE A 209 10.81 -8.66 10.74
N LYS A 210 11.89 -8.89 11.51
CA LYS A 210 11.82 -9.60 12.80
C LYS A 210 10.88 -8.87 13.76
N LYS A 211 11.05 -7.55 13.93
CA LYS A 211 10.18 -6.71 14.77
C LYS A 211 8.71 -6.74 14.33
N LEU A 212 8.42 -6.64 13.03
CA LEU A 212 7.04 -6.77 12.54
C LEU A 212 6.45 -8.16 12.84
N GLY A 213 7.27 -9.21 12.74
CA GLY A 213 6.88 -10.58 13.08
C GLY A 213 6.51 -10.71 14.57
N GLU A 214 7.33 -10.16 15.46
CA GLU A 214 7.08 -10.14 16.91
C GLU A 214 5.79 -9.40 17.29
N MET A 215 5.41 -8.37 16.53
CA MET A 215 4.16 -7.63 16.76
C MET A 215 2.89 -8.43 16.42
N ASP A 216 3.03 -9.54 15.68
CA ASP A 216 1.97 -10.45 15.24
C ASP A 216 0.66 -9.75 14.83
N LEU A 217 0.76 -8.72 13.99
CA LEU A 217 -0.41 -7.94 13.55
C LEU A 217 -1.35 -8.74 12.63
N GLY A 218 -0.95 -9.94 12.20
CA GLY A 218 -1.71 -10.79 11.30
C GLY A 218 -1.69 -10.37 9.83
N VAL A 219 -0.88 -9.37 9.46
CA VAL A 219 -0.73 -8.84 8.08
C VAL A 219 -0.08 -9.83 7.13
N LEU A 220 -0.20 -9.57 5.83
CA LEU A 220 0.58 -10.25 4.81
C LEU A 220 1.91 -9.53 4.61
N LEU A 221 2.98 -10.30 4.40
CA LEU A 221 4.31 -9.78 4.11
C LEU A 221 4.65 -9.98 2.62
N ALA A 222 5.14 -8.91 1.99
CA ALA A 222 5.75 -8.93 0.67
C ALA A 222 7.21 -8.47 0.74
N ILE A 223 8.10 -9.15 0.03
CA ILE A 223 9.52 -8.85 -0.05
C ILE A 223 9.85 -8.42 -1.46
N SER A 224 10.29 -7.17 -1.64
CA SER A 224 10.87 -6.67 -2.88
C SER A 224 12.27 -7.24 -3.04
N LEU A 225 12.36 -8.40 -3.71
CA LEU A 225 13.61 -9.15 -3.86
C LEU A 225 14.39 -8.69 -5.11
N HIS A 226 13.72 -8.75 -6.26
CA HIS A 226 14.14 -8.26 -7.58
C HIS A 226 15.48 -8.77 -8.15
N ALA A 227 16.28 -9.51 -7.40
CA ALA A 227 17.49 -10.16 -7.88
C ALA A 227 17.84 -11.35 -6.99
N VAL A 228 18.53 -12.33 -7.56
CA VAL A 228 18.93 -13.58 -6.88
C VAL A 228 20.42 -13.64 -6.57
N THR A 229 21.15 -12.55 -6.80
CA THR A 229 22.58 -12.40 -6.48
C THR A 229 22.81 -11.07 -5.79
N ASN A 230 23.76 -11.04 -4.85
CA ASN A 230 24.06 -9.82 -4.11
C ASN A 230 24.66 -8.73 -5.00
N GLU A 231 25.43 -9.09 -6.04
CA GLU A 231 25.98 -8.12 -6.99
C GLU A 231 24.86 -7.36 -7.70
N LEU A 232 23.94 -8.08 -8.34
CA LEU A 232 22.83 -7.46 -9.06
C LEU A 232 21.87 -6.74 -8.11
N ARG A 233 21.56 -7.36 -6.96
CA ARG A 233 20.66 -6.74 -5.98
C ARG A 233 21.22 -5.43 -5.45
N SER A 234 22.53 -5.31 -5.21
CA SER A 234 23.14 -4.06 -4.74
C SER A 234 23.12 -2.97 -5.82
N LYS A 235 23.21 -3.34 -7.11
CA LYS A 235 23.04 -2.41 -8.24
C LYS A 235 21.61 -1.88 -8.35
N LEU A 236 20.62 -2.75 -8.16
CA LEU A 236 19.20 -2.38 -8.27
C LEU A 236 18.66 -1.71 -7.00
N MET A 237 19.11 -2.17 -5.83
CA MET A 237 18.61 -1.83 -4.50
C MET A 237 19.79 -1.65 -3.53
N PRO A 238 20.34 -0.43 -3.40
CA PRO A 238 21.53 -0.16 -2.57
C PRO A 238 21.42 -0.63 -1.12
N ILE A 239 20.21 -0.72 -0.56
CA ILE A 239 19.94 -1.28 0.77
C ILE A 239 20.51 -2.71 0.96
N ASN A 240 20.72 -3.45 -0.13
CA ASN A 240 21.36 -4.77 -0.09
C ASN A 240 22.81 -4.73 0.41
N ASN A 241 23.47 -3.57 0.38
CA ASN A 241 24.80 -3.41 0.96
C ASN A 241 24.76 -3.52 2.49
N ALA A 242 23.68 -3.06 3.12
CA ALA A 242 23.45 -3.21 4.56
C ALA A 242 22.78 -4.55 4.89
N TYR A 243 21.81 -4.99 4.07
CA TYR A 243 21.04 -6.22 4.27
C TYR A 243 21.14 -7.14 3.05
N LYS A 244 22.17 -8.01 3.06
CA LYS A 244 22.38 -9.01 2.01
C LYS A 244 21.21 -9.99 1.92
N ILE A 245 21.03 -10.61 0.75
CA ILE A 245 19.91 -11.53 0.47
C ILE A 245 19.76 -12.58 1.58
N GLU A 246 20.87 -13.17 2.01
CA GLU A 246 20.91 -14.21 3.03
C GLU A 246 20.27 -13.76 4.34
N SER A 247 20.58 -12.53 4.79
CA SER A 247 20.01 -11.92 6.00
C SER A 247 18.50 -11.67 5.84
N VAL A 248 18.07 -11.22 4.67
CA VAL A 248 16.63 -11.04 4.36
C VAL A 248 15.91 -12.39 4.42
N MET A 249 16.46 -13.43 3.80
CA MET A 249 15.86 -14.76 3.78
C MET A 249 15.81 -15.38 5.19
N GLU A 250 16.84 -15.18 6.01
CA GLU A 250 16.83 -15.59 7.43
C GLU A 250 15.70 -14.90 8.21
N ALA A 251 15.57 -13.57 8.09
CA ALA A 251 14.50 -12.84 8.74
C ALA A 251 13.10 -13.30 8.30
N VAL A 252 12.94 -13.61 7.00
CA VAL A 252 11.69 -14.13 6.44
C VAL A 252 11.36 -15.53 6.96
N ARG A 253 12.36 -16.41 7.15
CA ARG A 253 12.13 -17.75 7.72
C ARG A 253 11.62 -17.68 9.16
N GLY A 254 12.03 -16.67 9.92
CA GLY A 254 11.55 -16.41 11.27
C GLY A 254 10.21 -15.67 11.35
N PHE A 255 9.66 -15.21 10.22
CA PHE A 255 8.40 -14.48 10.23
C PHE A 255 7.22 -15.43 10.49
N PRO A 256 6.26 -15.09 11.38
CA PRO A 256 5.14 -15.97 11.69
C PRO A 256 4.22 -16.13 10.47
N ILE A 257 4.19 -17.34 9.92
CA ILE A 257 3.33 -17.71 8.79
C ILE A 257 2.37 -18.80 9.27
N ASP A 258 1.06 -18.50 9.27
CA ASP A 258 0.03 -19.51 9.54
C ASP A 258 -0.06 -20.56 8.40
N MET A 259 -0.86 -21.60 8.58
CA MET A 259 -0.98 -22.67 7.57
C MET A 259 -1.44 -22.18 6.18
N ARG A 260 -2.15 -21.05 6.09
CA ARG A 260 -2.76 -20.51 4.88
C ARG A 260 -1.98 -19.32 4.29
N LYS A 261 -1.12 -18.67 5.08
CA LYS A 261 -0.31 -17.53 4.65
C LYS A 261 0.90 -18.01 3.85
N ARG A 262 1.32 -17.16 2.91
CA ARG A 262 2.55 -17.30 2.14
C ARG A 262 3.21 -15.93 2.08
N VAL A 263 4.52 -15.88 2.26
CA VAL A 263 5.30 -14.66 2.01
C VAL A 263 5.33 -14.44 0.51
N MET A 264 4.97 -13.24 0.09
CA MET A 264 5.01 -12.85 -1.31
C MET A 264 6.41 -12.33 -1.63
N PHE A 265 7.03 -12.83 -2.68
CA PHE A 265 8.26 -12.27 -3.21
C PHE A 265 7.92 -11.51 -4.49
N GLU A 266 8.14 -10.20 -4.48
CA GLU A 266 8.01 -9.35 -5.65
C GLU A 266 9.33 -9.39 -6.43
N TYR A 267 9.23 -9.76 -7.70
CA TYR A 267 10.37 -9.90 -8.59
C TYR A 267 10.15 -9.06 -9.83
N LEU A 268 10.75 -7.87 -9.85
CA LEU A 268 10.72 -6.97 -11.00
C LEU A 268 11.68 -7.53 -12.05
N VAL A 269 11.13 -8.00 -13.16
CA VAL A 269 11.89 -8.60 -14.24
C VAL A 269 12.29 -7.49 -15.21
N ILE A 270 13.59 -7.40 -15.46
CA ILE A 270 14.27 -6.40 -16.28
C ILE A 270 14.99 -7.14 -17.39
N LYS A 271 14.78 -6.66 -18.62
CA LYS A 271 15.34 -7.25 -19.83
C LYS A 271 16.87 -7.38 -19.75
N ASP A 272 17.38 -8.55 -20.13
CA ASP A 272 18.81 -8.87 -20.23
C ASP A 272 19.59 -8.73 -18.90
N MET A 273 18.88 -8.74 -17.75
CA MET A 273 19.49 -8.55 -16.42
C MET A 273 19.15 -9.64 -15.42
N ASN A 274 17.86 -9.99 -15.31
CA ASN A 274 17.36 -10.98 -14.34
C ASN A 274 16.15 -11.78 -14.86
N ASP A 275 15.97 -11.80 -16.18
CA ASP A 275 14.87 -12.43 -16.90
C ASP A 275 15.21 -13.86 -17.38
N GLY A 276 16.44 -14.31 -17.18
CA GLY A 276 16.91 -15.61 -17.63
C GLY A 276 16.46 -16.79 -16.77
N ILE A 277 16.40 -17.98 -17.38
CA ILE A 277 16.08 -19.23 -16.68
C ILE A 277 17.06 -19.54 -15.54
N ARG A 278 18.33 -19.13 -15.68
CA ARG A 278 19.37 -19.21 -14.65
C ARG A 278 18.91 -18.56 -13.36
N ASP A 279 18.27 -17.39 -13.45
CA ASP A 279 17.80 -16.65 -12.29
C ASP A 279 16.58 -17.32 -11.66
N ALA A 280 15.71 -17.93 -12.47
CA ALA A 280 14.62 -18.78 -11.98
C ALA A 280 15.14 -19.97 -11.16
N LYS A 281 16.18 -20.66 -11.62
CA LYS A 281 16.82 -21.77 -10.88
C LYS A 281 17.32 -21.31 -9.51
N LYS A 282 18.05 -20.19 -9.47
CA LYS A 282 18.57 -19.62 -8.23
C LYS A 282 17.44 -19.14 -7.30
N LEU A 283 16.36 -18.58 -7.86
CA LEU A 283 15.21 -18.17 -7.08
C LEU A 283 14.55 -19.36 -6.37
N VAL A 284 14.35 -20.49 -7.07
CA VAL A 284 13.83 -21.72 -6.44
C VAL A 284 14.72 -22.15 -5.27
N SER A 285 16.05 -22.13 -5.46
CA SER A 285 17.00 -22.49 -4.41
C SER A 285 16.91 -21.55 -3.20
N LEU A 286 16.84 -20.23 -3.42
CA LEU A 286 16.71 -19.24 -2.35
C LEU A 286 15.42 -19.42 -1.55
N LEU A 287 14.31 -19.72 -2.22
CA LEU A 287 12.99 -19.90 -1.61
C LEU A 287 12.81 -21.25 -0.91
N HIS A 288 13.79 -22.15 -1.00
CA HIS A 288 13.69 -23.46 -0.37
C HIS A 288 13.45 -23.35 1.15
N GLY A 289 12.48 -24.11 1.65
CA GLY A 289 12.05 -24.08 3.05
C GLY A 289 11.15 -22.90 3.44
N ILE A 290 10.82 -21.99 2.52
CA ILE A 290 9.92 -20.87 2.77
C ILE A 290 8.57 -21.14 2.10
N LYS A 291 7.46 -20.95 2.84
CA LYS A 291 6.12 -20.91 2.25
C LYS A 291 5.96 -19.65 1.41
N ALA A 292 6.48 -19.69 0.20
CA ALA A 292 6.55 -18.55 -0.70
C ALA A 292 5.46 -18.60 -1.78
N LYS A 293 5.18 -17.42 -2.33
CA LYS A 293 4.63 -17.23 -3.67
C LYS A 293 5.41 -16.10 -4.34
N VAL A 294 5.59 -16.18 -5.65
CA VAL A 294 6.32 -15.19 -6.43
C VAL A 294 5.35 -14.41 -7.30
N ASN A 295 5.50 -13.09 -7.31
CA ASN A 295 4.86 -12.20 -8.27
C ASN A 295 5.95 -11.66 -9.20
N LEU A 296 5.97 -12.15 -10.44
CA LEU A 296 6.79 -11.55 -11.50
C LEU A 296 6.11 -10.27 -11.96
N ILE A 297 6.86 -9.18 -12.01
CA ILE A 297 6.36 -7.85 -12.36
C ILE A 297 7.17 -7.39 -13.57
N TYR A 298 6.49 -6.99 -14.64
CA TYR A 298 7.19 -6.37 -15.76
C TYR A 298 7.84 -5.06 -15.33
N PHE A 299 9.11 -4.87 -15.67
CA PHE A 299 9.66 -3.52 -15.71
C PHE A 299 8.98 -2.72 -16.83
N ASN A 300 8.55 -1.50 -16.50
CA ASN A 300 7.97 -0.56 -17.45
C ASN A 300 8.89 0.65 -17.56
N PRO A 301 9.63 0.78 -18.68
CA PRO A 301 10.47 1.93 -18.92
C PRO A 301 9.67 3.22 -18.79
N HIS A 302 10.29 4.20 -18.15
CA HIS A 302 9.82 5.57 -18.06
C HIS A 302 10.95 6.50 -18.49
N GLU A 303 10.65 7.78 -18.68
CA GLU A 303 11.64 8.79 -19.06
C GLU A 303 12.85 8.76 -18.11
N GLY A 304 14.05 8.62 -18.68
CA GLY A 304 15.30 8.49 -17.92
C GLY A 304 15.55 7.11 -17.29
N SER A 305 14.84 6.06 -17.71
CA SER A 305 15.14 4.66 -17.35
C SER A 305 16.33 4.12 -18.15
N GLU A 306 17.26 3.45 -17.47
CA GLU A 306 18.39 2.73 -18.10
C GLU A 306 18.04 1.26 -18.41
N TYR A 307 16.83 0.83 -18.05
CA TYR A 307 16.41 -0.56 -18.05
C TYR A 307 15.35 -0.85 -19.12
N GLY A 308 15.32 -2.08 -19.62
CA GLY A 308 14.38 -2.53 -20.64
C GLY A 308 13.21 -3.34 -20.08
N ARG A 309 12.06 -3.27 -20.76
CA ARG A 309 10.93 -4.19 -20.52
C ARG A 309 11.30 -5.59 -21.03
N PRO A 310 11.15 -6.66 -20.24
CA PRO A 310 11.46 -8.03 -20.68
C PRO A 310 10.44 -8.52 -21.72
N ASN A 311 10.83 -9.52 -22.50
CA ASN A 311 9.92 -10.13 -23.47
C ASN A 311 8.90 -11.03 -22.76
N THR A 312 7.72 -11.17 -23.34
CA THR A 312 6.66 -12.03 -22.78
C THR A 312 7.08 -13.50 -22.71
N ALA A 313 7.80 -14.00 -23.72
CA ALA A 313 8.29 -15.37 -23.74
C ALA A 313 9.22 -15.68 -22.55
N ASP A 314 10.13 -14.75 -22.20
CA ASP A 314 11.05 -14.92 -21.07
C ASP A 314 10.28 -14.94 -19.74
N MET A 315 9.28 -14.05 -19.59
CA MET A 315 8.41 -14.01 -18.41
C MET A 315 7.61 -15.30 -18.22
N GLU A 316 7.04 -15.84 -19.30
CA GLU A 316 6.27 -17.08 -19.28
C GLU A 316 7.15 -18.29 -19.00
N ALA A 317 8.34 -18.35 -19.60
CA ALA A 317 9.33 -19.38 -19.33
C ALA A 317 9.79 -19.36 -17.86
N PHE A 318 10.08 -18.16 -17.32
CA PHE A 318 10.43 -17.97 -15.91
C PHE A 318 9.28 -18.45 -14.99
N GLN A 319 8.04 -18.01 -15.26
CA GLN A 319 6.87 -18.40 -14.49
C GLN A 319 6.67 -19.93 -14.51
N THR A 320 6.76 -20.53 -15.69
CA THR A 320 6.58 -21.97 -15.90
C THR A 320 7.61 -22.75 -15.08
N TYR A 321 8.88 -22.36 -15.19
CA TYR A 321 9.95 -22.99 -14.41
C TYR A 321 9.68 -22.95 -12.90
N LEU A 322 9.26 -21.79 -12.35
CA LEU A 322 8.94 -21.67 -10.93
C LEU A 322 7.79 -22.60 -10.53
N ARG A 323 6.74 -22.69 -11.36
CA ARG A 323 5.56 -23.53 -11.10
C ARG A 323 5.90 -25.01 -11.13
N ASP A 324 6.69 -25.44 -12.11
CA ASP A 324 7.12 -26.84 -12.27
C ASP A 324 7.97 -27.31 -11.08
N HIS A 325 8.59 -26.36 -10.37
CA HIS A 325 9.37 -26.62 -9.15
C HIS A 325 8.60 -26.29 -7.86
N GLY A 326 7.27 -26.25 -7.91
CA GLY A 326 6.41 -26.14 -6.73
C GLY A 326 6.27 -24.73 -6.15
N VAL A 327 6.81 -23.70 -6.80
CA VAL A 327 6.67 -22.30 -6.38
C VAL A 327 5.45 -21.69 -7.07
N THR A 328 4.43 -21.32 -6.29
CA THR A 328 3.28 -20.58 -6.81
C THR A 328 3.75 -19.26 -7.42
N CYS A 329 3.54 -19.07 -8.73
CA CYS A 329 4.01 -17.90 -9.44
C CYS A 329 2.90 -17.26 -10.29
N THR A 330 2.76 -15.94 -10.19
CA THR A 330 1.87 -15.14 -11.04
C THR A 330 2.64 -14.05 -11.76
N ILE A 331 2.25 -13.76 -13.00
CA ILE A 331 2.72 -12.58 -13.72
C ILE A 331 1.71 -11.46 -13.48
N ARG A 332 2.16 -10.39 -12.86
CA ARG A 332 1.34 -9.19 -12.62
C ARG A 332 1.37 -8.33 -13.88
N GLN A 333 0.24 -8.26 -14.57
CA GLN A 333 0.03 -7.25 -15.61
C GLN A 333 0.09 -5.86 -14.98
N SER A 334 0.76 -4.94 -15.67
CA SER A 334 0.87 -3.55 -15.23
C SER A 334 -0.52 -2.89 -15.25
N LYS A 335 -0.88 -2.21 -14.17
CA LYS A 335 -2.11 -1.38 -14.10
C LYS A 335 -1.74 0.09 -14.00
N GLY A 336 -2.55 0.97 -14.59
CA GLY A 336 -2.39 2.42 -14.54
C GLY A 336 -1.11 2.95 -15.20
N LEU A 337 -0.64 2.30 -16.27
CA LEU A 337 0.61 2.69 -16.96
C LEU A 337 0.53 4.05 -17.63
N ASP A 338 -0.57 4.32 -18.31
CA ASP A 338 -0.89 5.57 -19.02
C ASP A 338 -0.85 6.80 -18.10
N ILE A 339 -1.14 6.61 -16.81
CA ILE A 339 -1.13 7.67 -15.79
C ILE A 339 0.09 7.61 -14.85
N SER A 340 1.13 6.85 -15.19
CA SER A 340 2.32 6.65 -14.35
C SER A 340 2.00 6.20 -12.91
N ALA A 341 1.00 5.32 -12.75
CA ALA A 341 0.55 4.78 -11.46
C ALA A 341 1.08 3.36 -11.19
N ALA A 342 1.84 2.78 -12.11
CA ALA A 342 2.45 1.48 -11.92
C ALA A 342 3.53 1.51 -10.82
N CYS A 343 3.83 0.34 -10.24
CA CYS A 343 4.83 0.22 -9.17
C CYS A 343 6.17 0.87 -9.56
N GLY A 344 6.70 1.74 -8.70
CA GLY A 344 7.96 2.45 -8.92
C GLY A 344 7.87 3.72 -9.76
N GLN A 345 6.70 4.10 -10.30
CA GLN A 345 6.52 5.29 -11.13
C GLN A 345 5.97 6.51 -10.38
N LEU A 346 5.69 6.36 -9.08
CA LEU A 346 5.17 7.45 -8.25
C LEU A 346 6.25 8.50 -8.00
N LYS A 347 5.95 9.76 -8.35
CA LYS A 347 6.83 10.91 -8.21
C LYS A 347 5.98 12.16 -8.06
N GLU A 348 6.39 13.05 -7.16
CA GLU A 348 5.88 14.41 -7.12
C GLU A 348 6.18 15.09 -8.48
N ARG A 349 5.14 15.23 -9.32
CA ARG A 349 5.23 16.01 -10.56
C ARG A 349 4.42 17.28 -10.36
N ASP A 350 5.13 18.41 -10.29
CA ASP A 350 4.54 19.71 -10.60
C ASP A 350 4.35 19.79 -12.10
N ASN A 351 3.11 19.68 -12.57
CA ASN A 351 2.76 20.18 -13.89
C ASN A 351 1.71 21.27 -13.70
N GLN A 352 2.19 22.51 -13.59
CA GLN A 352 1.47 23.68 -14.11
C GLN A 352 1.32 23.52 -15.64
N THR A 353 0.45 22.62 -16.08
CA THR A 353 -0.02 22.57 -17.47
C THR A 353 -1.39 21.89 -17.50
N SER A 354 -2.41 22.75 -17.47
CA SER A 354 -3.72 22.58 -18.11
C SER A 354 -4.29 21.15 -18.18
N GLY A 355 -4.79 20.64 -17.05
CA GLY A 355 -5.77 19.55 -17.02
C GLY A 355 -7.19 20.13 -17.01
N LYS A 356 -7.99 19.82 -18.03
CA LYS A 356 -9.38 20.28 -18.19
C LYS A 356 -10.19 20.06 -16.90
N THR A 357 -10.72 21.13 -16.33
CA THR A 357 -11.81 21.11 -15.37
C THR A 357 -13.05 20.54 -16.07
N ILE A 358 -13.37 19.27 -15.86
CA ILE A 358 -14.67 18.74 -16.27
C ILE A 358 -15.68 19.19 -15.21
N ALA A 359 -16.58 20.07 -15.62
CA ALA A 359 -17.66 20.58 -14.79
C ALA A 359 -18.50 19.43 -14.21
N LYS A 360 -18.77 19.49 -12.91
CA LYS A 360 -19.81 18.70 -12.26
C LYS A 360 -21.11 18.92 -13.01
N THR A 361 -21.60 17.88 -13.71
CA THR A 361 -22.97 17.89 -14.20
C THR A 361 -23.85 17.45 -13.03
N ALA A 362 -24.61 18.39 -12.48
CA ALA A 362 -25.68 18.09 -11.56
C ALA A 362 -26.79 17.33 -12.31
N LYS A 363 -27.17 16.16 -11.78
CA LYS A 363 -28.53 15.63 -11.83
C LYS A 363 -28.79 14.85 -10.57
#